data_AF-A0A819A864-F1
#
_entry.id   AF-A0A819A864-F1
#
_cell.length_a   1.000
_cell.length_b   1.000
_cell.length_c   1.000
_cell.angle_alpha   90.00
_cell.angle_beta   90.00
_cell.angle_gamma   90.00
#
_symmetry.space_group_name_H-M   'P 1'
#
loop_
_entity.id
_entity.type
_entity.pdbx_description
1 polymer ?
#
loop_
_entity_poly.entity_id
_entity_poly.type
_entity_poly.pdbx_seq_one_letter_code
_entity_poly.pdbx_strand_id
1 'polypeptide(L)'
;MSDKTNDKKQEDNQPLGAVLGWINLSSTLPNNQDNIDQTISASPTRFIDYNQLIEANRNAQNLQLAHEIVFNKDFQLKLPEYEKGSIGEKVHDTMHTAFWDILKEDLSADPPRYEHIVKLIGEAKDDLKNLVLPHQITLKNQIDESIDLDTLKRRFEAKSADPHEYTKYFIDTMANLCAQCRDENIEKLRTIQDPTECFRFLF
;
A
#
# COMPACT_ATOMS: atom_id res chain seq x y z
N MET A 1 28.82 -36.53 43.06
CA MET A 1 27.40 -36.47 42.64
C MET A 1 27.18 -35.13 41.97
N SER A 2 27.25 -35.05 40.65
CA SER A 2 26.12 -35.30 39.70
C SER A 2 25.18 -34.10 39.67
N ASP A 3 24.77 -33.50 38.55
CA ASP A 3 25.07 -33.69 37.13
C ASP A 3 24.52 -32.44 36.38
N LYS A 4 24.91 -32.32 35.11
CA LYS A 4 24.66 -31.27 34.10
C LYS A 4 23.15 -30.95 33.90
N THR A 5 22.73 -29.79 33.37
CA THR A 5 22.55 -29.45 31.93
C THR A 5 21.77 -28.11 31.87
N ASN A 6 22.14 -27.06 31.10
CA ASN A 6 22.04 -26.83 29.64
C ASN A 6 20.78 -26.00 29.21
N ASP A 7 21.04 -24.73 28.87
CA ASP A 7 20.69 -24.05 27.59
C ASP A 7 19.23 -23.59 27.25
N LYS A 8 19.23 -22.45 26.53
CA LYS A 8 18.27 -21.89 25.56
C LYS A 8 17.24 -20.83 26.00
N LYS A 9 17.59 -19.60 25.58
CA LYS A 9 16.80 -18.56 24.92
C LYS A 9 15.32 -18.90 24.68
N GLN A 10 14.46 -18.03 25.20
CA GLN A 10 13.04 -17.99 24.88
C GLN A 10 12.80 -16.91 23.83
N GLU A 11 12.84 -17.31 22.56
CA GLU A 11 12.24 -16.57 21.44
C GLU A 11 10.75 -16.83 21.46
N ASP A 12 9.96 -15.76 21.61
CA ASP A 12 8.51 -15.79 21.61
C ASP A 12 8.01 -15.91 20.15
N ASN A 13 7.96 -17.15 19.66
CA ASN A 13 7.34 -17.52 18.40
C ASN A 13 5.82 -17.56 18.59
N GLN A 14 5.14 -16.45 18.31
CA GLN A 14 3.70 -16.49 18.05
C GLN A 14 3.43 -17.27 16.75
N PRO A 15 2.47 -18.23 16.75
CA PRO A 15 2.28 -19.12 15.62
C PRO A 15 1.61 -18.37 14.45
N LEU A 16 2.20 -18.53 13.26
CA LEU A 16 1.73 -18.09 11.93
C LEU A 16 0.43 -18.79 11.48
N GLY A 17 -0.54 -18.93 12.37
CA GLY A 17 -1.84 -19.53 12.08
C GLY A 17 -2.81 -18.63 11.29
N ALA A 18 -2.48 -17.35 11.12
CA ALA A 18 -3.40 -16.35 10.53
C ALA A 18 -3.10 -15.96 9.08
N VAL A 19 -1.95 -16.35 8.50
CA VAL A 19 -1.55 -15.89 7.15
C VAL A 19 -1.88 -16.91 6.05
N LEU A 20 -2.26 -18.14 6.40
CA LEU A 20 -2.62 -19.19 5.42
C LEU A 20 -4.12 -19.27 5.10
N GLY A 21 -4.94 -18.36 5.60
CA GLY A 21 -6.40 -18.43 5.46
C GLY A 21 -6.97 -18.01 4.09
N TRP A 22 -6.16 -17.46 3.17
CA TRP A 22 -6.65 -16.83 1.94
C TRP A 22 -6.40 -17.66 0.67
N ILE A 23 -5.67 -18.77 0.80
CA ILE A 23 -5.60 -19.77 -0.26
C ILE A 23 -6.80 -20.67 -0.07
N ASN A 24 -7.90 -20.33 -0.73
CA ASN A 24 -9.11 -21.15 -0.74
C ASN A 24 -8.84 -22.43 -1.54
N LEU A 25 -8.32 -23.47 -0.88
CA LEU A 25 -8.19 -24.82 -1.43
C LEU A 25 -9.48 -25.63 -1.17
N SER A 26 -10.66 -25.08 -1.45
CA SER A 26 -11.91 -25.83 -1.30
C SER A 26 -12.15 -26.73 -2.51
N SER A 27 -11.60 -27.95 -2.49
CA SER A 27 -12.20 -29.05 -3.25
C SER A 27 -13.35 -29.62 -2.41
N THR A 28 -14.60 -29.35 -2.81
CA THR A 28 -15.77 -30.04 -2.26
C THR A 28 -15.71 -31.53 -2.61
N LEU A 29 -15.76 -32.40 -1.60
CA LEU A 29 -15.90 -33.85 -1.77
C LEU A 29 -17.30 -34.28 -1.31
N PRO A 30 -17.99 -35.17 -2.05
CA PRO A 30 -19.23 -35.78 -1.57
C PRO A 30 -18.94 -36.85 -0.52
N ASN A 31 -19.79 -36.88 0.50
CA ASN A 31 -19.79 -37.82 1.61
C ASN A 31 -20.20 -39.22 1.13
N ASN A 32 -19.40 -40.25 1.41
CA ASN A 32 -19.89 -41.62 1.51
C ASN A 32 -19.04 -42.41 2.51
N GLN A 33 -19.67 -42.86 3.59
CA GLN A 33 -19.10 -43.78 4.57
C GLN A 33 -19.00 -45.15 3.90
N ASP A 34 -17.81 -45.77 3.89
CA ASP A 34 -17.63 -47.20 4.12
C ASP A 34 -16.15 -47.58 4.30
N ASN A 35 -15.90 -48.20 5.46
CA ASN A 35 -14.90 -49.19 5.87
C ASN A 35 -13.44 -49.15 5.35
N ILE A 36 -12.54 -49.34 6.32
CA ILE A 36 -11.10 -49.11 6.27
C ILE A 36 -10.38 -50.33 5.67
N ASP A 37 -9.77 -50.17 4.50
CA ASP A 37 -8.73 -51.08 4.00
C ASP A 37 -7.50 -50.22 3.66
N GLN A 38 -6.43 -50.37 4.44
CA GLN A 38 -5.16 -49.63 4.27
C GLN A 38 -4.40 -50.14 3.04
N THR A 39 -4.88 -49.77 1.86
CA THR A 39 -4.01 -49.62 0.70
C THR A 39 -3.48 -48.19 0.72
N ILE A 40 -2.17 -47.99 0.55
CA ILE A 40 -1.63 -46.65 0.28
C ILE A 40 -2.13 -46.29 -1.12
N SER A 41 -3.37 -45.82 -1.19
CA SER A 41 -4.00 -45.35 -2.41
C SER A 41 -3.22 -44.13 -2.84
N ALA A 42 -2.37 -44.32 -3.86
CA ALA A 42 -1.74 -43.22 -4.55
C ALA A 42 -2.84 -42.22 -4.90
N SER A 43 -2.62 -40.93 -4.57
CA SER A 43 -3.57 -39.87 -4.87
C SER A 43 -4.08 -40.02 -6.31
N PRO A 44 -5.40 -39.97 -6.56
CA PRO A 44 -5.96 -40.18 -7.89
C PRO A 44 -5.21 -39.32 -8.92
N THR A 45 -4.76 -39.93 -10.00
CA THR A 45 -4.03 -39.24 -11.08
C THR A 45 -4.92 -38.16 -11.68
N ARG A 46 -4.77 -36.91 -11.21
CA ARG A 46 -5.39 -35.74 -11.85
C ARG A 46 -4.59 -35.45 -13.11
N PHE A 47 -5.24 -35.57 -14.26
CA PHE A 47 -4.69 -35.05 -15.51
C PHE A 47 -4.73 -33.52 -15.43
N ILE A 48 -3.54 -32.92 -15.39
CA ILE A 48 -3.37 -31.46 -15.38
C ILE A 48 -3.40 -31.00 -16.83
N ASP A 49 -4.31 -30.08 -17.17
CA ASP A 49 -4.34 -29.45 -18.49
C ASP A 49 -3.18 -28.45 -18.65
N TYR A 50 -2.76 -28.19 -19.87
CA TYR A 50 -1.68 -27.25 -20.19
C TYR A 50 -1.96 -25.84 -19.66
N ASN A 51 -3.22 -25.39 -19.70
CA ASN A 51 -3.60 -24.09 -19.15
C ASN A 51 -3.41 -24.04 -17.62
N GLN A 52 -3.74 -25.12 -16.92
CA GLN A 52 -3.51 -25.23 -15.47
C GLN A 52 -2.01 -25.24 -15.14
N LEU A 53 -1.16 -25.86 -15.97
CA LEU A 53 0.29 -25.83 -15.79
C LEU A 53 0.86 -24.41 -15.96
N ILE A 54 0.40 -23.66 -16.97
CA ILE A 54 0.81 -22.26 -17.17
C ILE A 54 0.37 -21.40 -15.99
N GLU A 55 -0.89 -21.54 -15.54
CA GLU A 55 -1.42 -20.80 -14.41
C GLU A 55 -0.65 -21.11 -13.12
N ALA A 56 -0.38 -22.39 -12.85
CA ALA A 56 0.41 -22.82 -11.70
C ALA A 56 1.83 -22.25 -11.73
N ASN A 57 2.49 -22.22 -12.89
CA ASN A 57 3.82 -21.61 -13.05
C ASN A 57 3.77 -20.10 -12.76
N ARG A 58 2.78 -19.39 -13.31
CA ARG A 58 2.60 -17.95 -13.04
C ARG A 58 2.34 -17.68 -11.56
N ASN A 59 1.51 -18.50 -10.92
CA ASN A 59 1.21 -18.38 -9.50
C ASN A 59 2.44 -18.68 -8.63
N ALA A 60 3.27 -19.66 -9.01
CA ALA A 60 4.52 -19.96 -8.33
C ALA A 60 5.53 -18.80 -8.45
N GLN A 61 5.67 -18.20 -9.63
CA GLN A 61 6.49 -17.01 -9.85
C GLN A 61 5.99 -15.82 -9.04
N ASN A 62 4.68 -15.56 -9.03
CA ASN A 62 4.06 -14.50 -8.24
C ASN A 62 4.30 -14.72 -6.74
N LEU A 63 4.23 -15.96 -6.25
CA LEU A 63 4.48 -16.29 -4.85
C LEU A 63 5.96 -16.09 -4.48
N GLN A 64 6.89 -16.49 -5.36
CA GLN A 64 8.31 -16.22 -5.17
C GLN A 64 8.58 -14.72 -5.11
N LEU A 65 8.01 -13.95 -6.04
CA LEU A 65 8.13 -12.49 -6.04
C LEU A 65 7.53 -11.87 -4.76
N ALA A 66 6.36 -12.33 -4.32
CA ALA A 66 5.75 -11.88 -3.08
C ALA A 66 6.65 -12.17 -1.87
N HIS A 67 7.30 -13.32 -1.82
CA HIS A 67 8.29 -13.65 -0.81
C HIS A 67 9.49 -12.69 -0.86
N GLU A 68 10.02 -12.39 -2.04
CA GLU A 68 11.10 -11.41 -2.21
C GLU A 68 10.68 -10.01 -1.72
N ILE A 69 9.50 -9.51 -2.12
CA ILE A 69 8.97 -8.21 -1.70
C ILE A 69 8.82 -8.12 -0.18
N VAL A 70 8.38 -9.18 0.49
CA VAL A 70 8.11 -9.18 1.94
C VAL A 70 9.39 -9.35 2.76
N PHE A 71 10.30 -10.23 2.34
CA PHE A 71 11.45 -10.63 3.17
C PHE A 71 12.76 -9.93 2.80
N ASN A 72 12.94 -9.52 1.55
CA ASN A 72 14.15 -8.84 1.14
C ASN A 72 14.02 -7.33 1.37
N LYS A 73 14.64 -6.84 2.45
CA LYS A 73 14.66 -5.41 2.80
C LYS A 73 15.35 -4.54 1.75
N ASP A 74 16.23 -5.13 0.94
CA ASP A 74 16.94 -4.45 -0.14
C ASP A 74 16.19 -4.53 -1.48
N PHE A 75 15.00 -5.14 -1.51
CA PHE A 75 14.17 -5.14 -2.72
C PHE A 75 13.71 -3.72 -3.03
N GLN A 76 14.04 -3.24 -4.23
CA GLN A 76 13.66 -1.91 -4.71
C GLN A 76 13.14 -2.00 -6.13
N LEU A 77 11.96 -1.43 -6.38
CA LEU A 77 11.50 -1.16 -7.74
C LEU A 77 12.22 0.08 -8.24
N LYS A 78 13.02 -0.07 -9.30
CA LYS A 78 13.66 1.08 -9.93
C LYS A 78 12.61 1.87 -10.71
N LEU A 79 12.37 3.11 -10.31
CA LEU A 79 11.63 4.03 -11.17
C LEU A 79 12.45 4.27 -12.45
N PRO A 80 11.79 4.49 -13.60
CA PRO A 80 12.47 4.90 -14.81
C PRO A 80 13.15 6.26 -14.57
N GLU A 81 14.47 6.27 -14.47
CA GLU A 81 15.26 7.50 -14.35
C GLU A 81 15.61 8.04 -15.73
N TYR A 82 15.54 9.36 -15.88
CA TYR A 82 16.06 10.04 -17.07
C TYR A 82 17.59 10.07 -17.03
N GLU A 83 18.23 9.99 -18.19
CA GLU A 83 19.68 10.20 -18.27
C GLU A 83 20.03 11.61 -17.79
N LYS A 84 21.01 11.72 -16.89
CA LYS A 84 21.44 13.01 -16.33
C LYS A 84 21.91 13.96 -17.43
N GLY A 85 21.41 15.19 -17.40
CA GLY A 85 21.64 16.24 -18.38
C GLY A 85 20.80 16.10 -19.66
N SER A 86 19.99 15.04 -19.79
CA SER A 86 19.11 14.87 -20.94
C SER A 86 18.05 15.98 -20.99
N ILE A 87 17.51 16.21 -22.18
CA ILE A 87 16.37 17.12 -22.34
C ILE A 87 15.12 16.58 -21.59
N GLY A 88 14.99 15.26 -21.47
CA GLY A 88 13.91 14.61 -20.74
C GLY A 88 13.92 14.97 -19.26
N GLU A 89 15.08 14.86 -18.59
CA GLU A 89 15.26 15.25 -17.19
C GLU A 89 14.92 16.73 -16.99
N LYS A 90 15.47 17.61 -17.83
CA LYS A 90 15.22 19.06 -17.70
C LYS A 90 13.76 19.43 -17.89
N VAL A 91 13.09 18.83 -18.87
CA VAL A 91 11.66 19.07 -19.10
C VAL A 91 10.84 18.55 -17.93
N HIS A 92 11.13 17.34 -17.45
CA HIS A 92 10.48 16.76 -16.27
C HIS A 92 10.63 17.66 -15.05
N ASP A 93 11.85 18.05 -14.69
CA ASP A 93 12.13 18.84 -13.50
C ASP A 93 11.54 20.25 -13.59
N THR A 94 11.59 20.86 -14.78
CA THR A 94 10.99 22.18 -15.01
C THR A 94 9.48 22.12 -14.87
N MET A 95 8.83 21.10 -15.45
CA MET A 95 7.38 20.95 -15.38
C MET A 95 6.92 20.64 -13.96
N HIS A 96 7.64 19.75 -13.26
CA HIS A 96 7.36 19.44 -11.87
C HIS A 96 7.49 20.68 -10.98
N THR A 97 8.58 21.44 -11.13
CA THR A 97 8.79 22.69 -10.37
C THR A 97 7.72 23.72 -10.69
N ALA A 98 7.39 23.93 -11.96
CA ALA A 98 6.36 24.88 -12.38
C ALA A 98 4.99 24.55 -11.79
N PHE A 99 4.62 23.27 -11.69
CA PHE A 99 3.37 22.86 -11.05
C PHE A 99 3.32 23.30 -9.58
N TRP A 100 4.37 23.03 -8.80
CA TRP A 100 4.42 23.40 -7.39
C TRP A 100 4.51 24.92 -7.18
N ASP A 101 5.20 25.64 -8.08
CA ASP A 101 5.24 27.11 -8.07
C ASP A 101 3.85 27.70 -8.30
N ILE A 102 3.09 27.19 -9.27
CA ILE A 102 1.71 27.60 -9.53
C ILE A 102 0.82 27.31 -8.32
N LEU A 103 0.94 26.12 -7.71
CA LEU A 103 0.14 25.76 -6.53
C LEU A 103 0.44 26.70 -5.36
N LYS A 104 1.71 27.06 -5.16
CA LYS A 104 2.13 28.02 -4.14
C LYS A 104 1.57 29.42 -4.42
N GLU A 105 1.63 29.87 -5.67
CA GLU A 105 1.06 31.14 -6.10
C GLU A 105 -0.45 31.17 -5.83
N ASP A 106 -1.17 30.13 -6.21
CA ASP A 106 -2.61 29.96 -6.00
C ASP A 106 -3.03 30.08 -4.53
N LEU A 107 -2.30 29.40 -3.63
CA LEU A 107 -2.58 29.44 -2.20
C LEU A 107 -2.21 30.77 -1.55
N SER A 108 -1.23 31.50 -2.11
CA SER A 108 -0.77 32.81 -1.61
C SER A 108 -1.54 34.00 -2.17
N ALA A 109 -2.34 33.80 -3.23
CA ALA A 109 -3.13 34.85 -3.86
C ALA A 109 -4.21 35.41 -2.93
N ASP A 110 -4.68 36.65 -3.20
CA ASP A 110 -5.80 37.26 -2.48
C ASP A 110 -6.94 37.64 -3.44
N PRO A 111 -8.08 36.92 -3.45
CA PRO A 111 -8.39 35.73 -2.64
C PRO A 111 -7.66 34.47 -3.14
N PRO A 112 -7.39 33.49 -2.26
CA PRO A 112 -6.72 32.24 -2.65
C PRO A 112 -7.53 31.43 -3.66
N ARG A 113 -6.84 30.75 -4.57
CA ARG A 113 -7.42 29.82 -5.54
C ARG A 113 -7.22 28.40 -5.04
N TYR A 114 -8.31 27.66 -4.84
CA TYR A 114 -8.26 26.31 -4.27
C TYR A 114 -8.48 25.18 -5.30
N GLU A 115 -8.54 25.49 -6.59
CA GLU A 115 -8.84 24.49 -7.63
C GLU A 115 -7.77 23.39 -7.70
N HIS A 116 -6.49 23.78 -7.78
CA HIS A 116 -5.38 22.83 -7.87
C HIS A 116 -5.23 21.98 -6.59
N ILE A 117 -5.35 22.59 -5.41
CA ILE A 117 -5.21 21.84 -4.14
C ILE A 117 -6.36 20.85 -3.93
N VAL A 118 -7.59 21.19 -4.32
CA VAL A 118 -8.75 20.29 -4.24
C VAL A 118 -8.54 19.07 -5.14
N LYS A 119 -8.02 19.29 -6.34
CA LYS A 119 -7.68 18.19 -7.26
C LYS A 119 -6.60 17.28 -6.67
N LEU A 120 -5.55 17.86 -6.10
CA LEU A 120 -4.44 17.13 -5.49
C LEU A 120 -4.88 16.31 -4.27
N ILE A 121 -5.76 16.85 -3.44
CA ILE A 121 -6.41 16.13 -2.33
C ILE A 121 -7.24 14.96 -2.88
N GLY A 122 -7.93 15.13 -4.00
CA GLY A 122 -8.66 14.06 -4.68
C GLY A 122 -7.75 12.93 -5.16
N GLU A 123 -6.65 13.27 -5.83
CA GLU A 123 -5.65 12.29 -6.28
C GLU A 123 -5.04 11.53 -5.10
N ALA A 124 -4.62 12.24 -4.04
CA ALA A 124 -4.08 11.63 -2.83
C ALA A 124 -5.08 10.70 -2.12
N LYS A 125 -6.38 11.06 -2.14
CA LYS A 125 -7.46 10.20 -1.63
C LYS A 125 -7.55 8.89 -2.42
N ASP A 126 -7.50 8.97 -3.74
CA ASP A 126 -7.59 7.79 -4.60
C ASP A 126 -6.35 6.89 -4.44
N ASP A 127 -5.16 7.47 -4.32
CA ASP A 127 -3.93 6.72 -4.02
C ASP A 127 -4.01 6.00 -2.67
N LEU A 128 -4.51 6.68 -1.64
CA LEU A 128 -4.72 6.07 -0.33
C LEU A 128 -5.71 4.90 -0.39
N LYS A 129 -6.78 5.02 -1.19
CA LYS A 129 -7.74 3.92 -1.42
C LYS A 129 -7.14 2.76 -2.20
N ASN A 130 -6.16 3.03 -3.08
CA ASN A 130 -5.44 2.01 -3.83
C ASN A 130 -4.48 1.21 -2.94
N LEU A 131 -3.97 1.81 -1.85
CA LEU A 131 -3.18 1.08 -0.84
C LEU A 131 -4.03 0.10 -0.01
N VAL A 132 -5.33 0.37 0.12
CA VAL A 132 -6.26 -0.47 0.87
C VAL A 132 -6.66 -1.71 0.06
N LEU A 133 -6.63 -2.88 0.71
CA LEU A 133 -6.93 -4.16 0.05
C LEU A 133 -8.36 -4.16 -0.52
N PRO A 134 -8.62 -4.81 -1.67
CA PRO A 134 -9.94 -4.81 -2.31
C PRO A 134 -11.10 -5.24 -1.42
N HIS A 135 -10.85 -6.14 -0.46
CA HIS A 135 -11.88 -6.69 0.44
C HIS A 135 -12.20 -5.78 1.64
N GLN A 136 -11.40 -4.74 1.91
CA GLN A 136 -11.57 -3.82 3.05
C GLN A 136 -12.52 -2.68 2.69
N ILE A 137 -13.76 -3.00 2.32
CA ILE A 137 -14.76 -2.04 1.84
C ILE A 137 -15.04 -0.95 2.87
N THR A 138 -15.17 -1.32 4.15
CA THR A 138 -15.44 -0.37 5.24
C THR A 138 -14.39 0.73 5.33
N LEU A 139 -13.11 0.37 5.22
CA LEU A 139 -12.01 1.33 5.30
C LEU A 139 -11.98 2.25 4.07
N LYS A 140 -12.27 1.71 2.87
CA LYS A 140 -12.40 2.52 1.65
C LYS A 140 -13.53 3.54 1.76
N ASN A 141 -14.69 3.12 2.27
CA ASN A 141 -15.83 4.00 2.48
C ASN A 141 -15.52 5.08 3.52
N GLN A 142 -14.84 4.73 4.61
CA GLN A 142 -14.41 5.70 5.61
C GLN A 142 -13.49 6.77 5.00
N ILE A 143 -12.56 6.38 4.12
CA ILE A 143 -11.70 7.34 3.40
C ILE A 143 -12.55 8.25 2.50
N ASP A 144 -13.51 7.70 1.74
CA ASP A 144 -14.40 8.49 0.88
C ASP A 144 -15.29 9.47 1.67
N GLU A 145 -15.82 9.05 2.81
CA GLU A 145 -16.65 9.91 3.67
C GLU A 145 -15.83 11.02 4.34
N SER A 146 -14.58 10.73 4.73
CA SER A 146 -13.70 11.71 5.37
C SER A 146 -13.25 12.82 4.43
N ILE A 147 -13.09 12.53 3.15
CA ILE A 147 -12.64 13.46 2.11
C ILE A 147 -13.68 13.46 0.97
N ASP A 148 -14.79 14.14 1.24
CA ASP A 148 -15.79 14.47 0.22
C ASP A 148 -15.38 15.75 -0.53
N LEU A 149 -15.09 15.64 -1.83
CA LEU A 149 -14.56 16.74 -2.63
C LEU A 149 -15.56 17.90 -2.79
N ASP A 150 -16.86 17.60 -2.84
CA ASP A 150 -17.91 18.62 -2.94
C ASP A 150 -18.04 19.42 -1.64
N THR A 151 -17.93 18.76 -0.48
CA THR A 151 -17.86 19.41 0.82
C THR A 151 -16.56 20.19 0.98
N LEU A 152 -15.44 19.62 0.56
CA LEU A 152 -14.12 20.25 0.60
C LEU A 152 -14.11 21.58 -0.15
N LYS A 153 -14.59 21.58 -1.39
CA LYS A 153 -14.67 22.78 -2.23
C LYS A 153 -15.50 23.88 -1.55
N ARG A 154 -16.69 23.52 -1.03
CA ARG A 154 -17.55 24.47 -0.30
C ARG A 154 -16.87 25.03 0.94
N ARG A 155 -16.14 24.22 1.71
CA ARG A 155 -15.44 24.68 2.92
C ARG A 155 -14.31 25.65 2.58
N PHE A 156 -13.59 25.42 1.49
CA PHE A 156 -12.56 26.33 1.00
C PHE A 156 -13.13 27.66 0.50
N GLU A 157 -14.22 27.64 -0.27
CA GLU A 157 -14.93 28.86 -0.72
C GLU A 157 -15.43 29.69 0.47
N ALA A 158 -15.89 29.02 1.53
CA ALA A 158 -16.32 29.64 2.78
C ALA A 158 -15.16 30.04 3.72
N LYS A 159 -13.88 29.85 3.32
CA LYS A 159 -12.68 30.08 4.16
C LYS A 159 -12.73 29.39 5.53
N SER A 160 -13.33 28.20 5.59
CA SER A 160 -13.55 27.38 6.80
C SER A 160 -12.76 26.06 6.79
N ALA A 161 -11.83 25.92 5.85
CA ALA A 161 -10.91 24.81 5.72
C ALA A 161 -9.51 25.33 5.44
N ASP A 162 -8.52 24.67 6.02
CA ASP A 162 -7.10 24.93 5.82
C ASP A 162 -6.49 23.71 5.10
N PRO A 163 -5.74 23.89 3.99
CA PRO A 163 -5.06 22.77 3.33
C PRO A 163 -4.17 21.95 4.28
N HIS A 164 -3.60 22.57 5.32
CA HIS A 164 -2.77 21.88 6.30
C HIS A 164 -3.55 20.78 7.07
N GLU A 165 -4.84 20.98 7.37
CA GLU A 165 -5.67 19.95 8.03
C GLU A 165 -5.70 18.65 7.23
N TYR A 166 -5.76 18.76 5.89
CA TYR A 166 -5.82 17.61 4.99
C TYR A 166 -4.47 16.91 4.89
N THR A 167 -3.37 17.66 4.79
CA THR A 167 -2.02 17.05 4.80
C THR A 167 -1.79 16.22 6.06
N LYS A 168 -2.18 16.74 7.23
CA LYS A 168 -2.09 16.01 8.49
C LYS A 168 -2.95 14.76 8.48
N TYR A 169 -4.19 14.85 8.01
CA TYR A 169 -5.07 13.69 7.89
C TYR A 169 -4.47 12.58 7.01
N PHE A 170 -3.90 12.94 5.86
CA PHE A 170 -3.21 11.98 4.99
C PHE A 170 -2.03 11.32 5.71
N ILE A 171 -1.18 12.11 6.37
CA ILE A 171 -0.02 11.61 7.11
C ILE A 171 -0.45 10.64 8.21
N ASP A 172 -1.45 11.00 9.02
CA ASP A 172 -1.93 10.15 10.11
C ASP A 172 -2.58 8.86 9.57
N THR A 173 -3.29 8.94 8.45
CA THR A 173 -3.87 7.74 7.82
C THR A 173 -2.77 6.84 7.24
N MET A 174 -1.77 7.41 6.57
CA MET A 174 -0.62 6.64 6.09
C MET A 174 0.18 6.03 7.23
N ALA A 175 0.36 6.73 8.36
CA ALA A 175 1.04 6.20 9.54
C ALA A 175 0.37 4.92 10.05
N ASN A 176 -0.96 4.86 10.00
CA ASN A 176 -1.74 3.70 10.40
C ASN A 176 -1.70 2.54 9.38
N LEU A 177 -1.48 2.84 8.10
CA LEU A 177 -1.48 1.85 7.01
C LEU A 177 -0.08 1.38 6.61
N CYS A 178 0.95 2.13 6.95
CA CYS A 178 2.32 1.85 6.56
C CYS A 178 2.96 0.75 7.40
N ALA A 179 3.97 0.09 6.80
CA ALA A 179 4.86 -0.82 7.49
C ALA A 179 6.00 -0.01 8.11
N GLN A 180 6.60 -0.55 9.18
CA GLN A 180 7.66 0.09 9.97
C GLN A 180 8.82 0.66 9.14
N CYS A 181 9.13 0.07 7.99
CA CYS A 181 10.19 0.58 7.11
C CYS A 181 9.92 1.98 6.54
N ARG A 182 8.68 2.46 6.56
CA ARG A 182 8.28 3.79 6.06
C ARG A 182 8.10 4.82 7.17
N ASP A 183 8.22 4.44 8.43
CA ASP A 183 7.98 5.32 9.57
C ASP A 183 8.91 6.55 9.55
N GLU A 184 10.16 6.39 9.12
CA GLU A 184 11.09 7.53 8.99
C GLU A 184 10.60 8.58 7.99
N ASN A 185 9.97 8.15 6.88
CA ASN A 185 9.41 9.07 5.89
C ASN A 185 8.15 9.75 6.42
N ILE A 186 7.32 9.03 7.17
CA ILE A 186 6.15 9.60 7.86
C ILE A 186 6.59 10.65 8.88
N GLU A 187 7.64 10.39 9.65
CA GLU A 187 8.16 11.37 10.61
C GLU A 187 8.76 12.60 9.91
N LYS A 188 9.46 12.43 8.79
CA LYS A 188 9.89 13.58 7.96
C LYS A 188 8.70 14.42 7.50
N LEU A 189 7.64 13.79 7.00
CA LEU A 189 6.42 14.47 6.58
C LEU A 189 5.77 15.26 7.73
N ARG A 190 5.77 14.73 8.95
CA ARG A 190 5.23 15.42 10.15
C ARG A 190 5.96 16.72 10.50
N THR A 191 7.20 16.90 10.04
CA THR A 191 7.96 18.13 10.29
C THR A 191 7.61 19.27 9.33
N ILE A 192 6.96 18.96 8.20
CA ILE A 192 6.65 19.93 7.15
C ILE A 192 5.31 20.61 7.48
N GLN A 193 5.33 21.92 7.69
CA GLN A 193 4.10 22.70 7.95
C GLN A 193 3.49 23.31 6.68
N ASP A 194 4.29 23.53 5.64
CA ASP A 194 3.78 24.10 4.40
C ASP A 194 3.02 23.02 3.61
N PRO A 195 1.73 23.21 3.29
CA PRO A 195 0.94 22.19 2.62
C PRO A 195 1.46 21.89 1.21
N THR A 196 2.03 22.88 0.52
CA THR A 196 2.61 22.70 -0.82
C THR A 196 3.82 21.78 -0.77
N GLU A 197 4.77 22.05 0.12
CA GLU A 197 5.95 21.21 0.31
C GLU A 197 5.59 19.82 0.84
N CYS A 198 4.54 19.71 1.66
CA CYS A 198 4.07 18.42 2.15
C CYS A 198 3.51 17.56 1.01
N PHE A 199 2.63 18.12 0.17
CA PHE A 199 2.13 17.39 -1.00
C PHE A 199 3.23 17.11 -2.02
N ARG A 200 4.20 18.01 -2.16
CA ARG A 200 5.37 17.78 -3.02
C ARG A 200 6.25 16.61 -2.58
N PHE A 201 6.28 16.31 -1.29
CA PHE A 201 6.98 15.12 -0.80
C PHE A 201 6.15 13.84 -1.00
N LEU A 202 4.82 13.97 -1.06
CA LEU A 202 3.89 12.85 -1.23
C LEU A 202 3.83 12.33 -2.68
N PHE A 203 3.97 13.22 -3.66
CA PHE A 203 3.92 12.94 -5.10
C PHE A 203 5.32 12.93 -5.71
#